data_AF-A0A931UXP0-F1
#
_entry.id   AF-A0A931UXP0-F1
#
_cell.length_a   1.000
_cell.length_b   1.000
_cell.length_c   1.000
_cell.angle_alpha   90.00
_cell.angle_beta   90.00
_cell.angle_gamma   90.00
#
_symmetry.space_group_name_H-M   'P 1'
#
loop_
_entity.id
_entity.type
_entity.pdbx_description
1 polymer ?
#
loop_
_entity_poly.entity_id
_entity_poly.type
_entity_poly.pdbx_seq_one_letter_code
_entity_poly.pdbx_strand_id
1 'polypeptide(L)'
;MIVGSLNHVVLTVNDLAKSRAFYERLLPALGYRLLYEQAGSFAYRGADGLKLYFTQAPPENVGATFDRYRVGLNHLAFNAPDRAFVDDVQKKLESWGVKVLDHAAEYPQYEPGYYAVFFLDPDGMKIEVVHV
;
A
#
# COMPACT_ATOMS: atom_id res chain seq x y z
N MET A 1 1.52 -12.09 19.97
CA MET A 1 0.54 -12.36 18.89
C MET A 1 -0.83 -12.08 19.46
N ILE A 2 -1.61 -11.24 18.79
CA ILE A 2 -2.99 -10.90 19.19
C ILE A 2 -3.92 -11.80 18.39
N VAL A 3 -4.77 -12.58 19.05
CA VAL A 3 -5.76 -13.42 18.34
C VAL A 3 -6.67 -12.51 17.52
N GLY A 4 -6.79 -12.78 16.21
CA GLY A 4 -7.58 -11.98 15.28
C GLY A 4 -6.84 -10.87 14.55
N SER A 5 -5.56 -10.59 14.85
CA SER A 5 -4.77 -9.66 14.04
C SER A 5 -4.43 -10.27 12.67
N LEU A 6 -4.32 -9.42 11.65
CA LEU A 6 -3.87 -9.88 10.33
C LEU A 6 -2.46 -10.46 10.40
N ASN A 7 -2.27 -11.67 9.88
CA ASN A 7 -0.96 -12.29 9.79
C ASN A 7 -0.24 -11.87 8.49
N HIS A 8 -0.98 -11.89 7.39
CA HIS A 8 -0.46 -11.54 6.08
C HIS A 8 -1.56 -11.10 5.12
N VAL A 9 -1.16 -10.36 4.09
CA VAL A 9 -1.97 -10.03 2.91
C VAL A 9 -1.15 -10.39 1.67
N VAL A 10 -1.82 -10.94 0.66
CA VAL A 10 -1.20 -11.27 -0.64
C VAL A 10 -1.86 -10.43 -1.72
N LEU A 11 -1.06 -9.64 -2.44
CA LEU A 11 -1.50 -8.90 -3.60
C LEU A 11 -1.00 -9.59 -4.86
N THR A 12 -1.91 -9.79 -5.81
CA THR A 12 -1.55 -10.23 -7.16
C THR A 12 -1.34 -9.00 -8.02
N VAL A 13 -0.20 -8.92 -8.70
CA VAL A 13 0.24 -7.74 -9.47
C VAL A 13 0.49 -8.10 -10.93
N ASN A 14 0.22 -7.18 -11.86
CA ASN A 14 0.42 -7.46 -13.29
C ASN A 14 1.89 -7.51 -13.70
N ASP A 15 2.73 -6.69 -13.06
CA ASP A 15 4.16 -6.58 -13.36
C ASP A 15 4.93 -6.55 -12.05
N LEU A 16 5.47 -7.72 -11.66
CA LEU A 16 6.16 -7.89 -10.39
C LEU A 16 7.34 -6.94 -10.25
N ALA A 17 8.06 -6.62 -11.33
CA ALA A 17 9.20 -5.71 -11.29
C ALA A 17 8.77 -4.25 -11.04
N LYS A 18 7.71 -3.79 -11.71
CA LYS A 18 7.15 -2.45 -11.47
C LYS A 18 6.61 -2.31 -10.04
N SER A 19 5.87 -3.31 -9.57
CA SER A 19 5.35 -3.30 -8.20
C SER A 19 6.49 -3.38 -7.18
N ARG A 20 7.51 -4.19 -7.43
CA ARG A 20 8.72 -4.27 -6.59
C ARG A 20 9.43 -2.92 -6.48
N ALA A 21 9.62 -2.21 -7.59
CA ALA A 21 10.25 -0.88 -7.64
C ALA A 21 9.42 0.21 -6.95
N PHE A 22 8.08 0.11 -7.00
CA PHE A 22 7.19 1.01 -6.27
C PHE A 22 7.27 0.75 -4.76
N TYR A 23 7.06 -0.50 -4.34
CA TYR A 23 6.93 -0.86 -2.93
C TYR A 23 8.26 -0.77 -2.14
N GLU A 24 9.44 -0.86 -2.75
CA GLU A 24 10.70 -0.54 -2.04
C GLU A 24 10.85 0.91 -1.66
N ARG A 25 10.19 1.83 -2.37
CA ARG A 25 10.28 3.25 -2.06
C ARG A 25 9.34 3.60 -0.92
N LEU A 26 8.18 2.94 -0.87
CA LEU A 26 7.12 3.18 0.11
C LEU A 26 7.31 2.41 1.42
N LEU A 27 7.40 1.07 1.34
CA LEU A 27 7.28 0.20 2.53
C LEU A 27 8.39 0.41 3.57
N PRO A 28 9.66 0.65 3.20
CA PRO A 28 10.69 0.98 4.18
C PRO A 28 10.43 2.27 4.96
N ALA A 29 9.80 3.28 4.33
CA ALA A 29 9.40 4.50 5.04
C ALA A 29 8.32 4.22 6.09
N LEU A 30 7.49 3.19 5.86
CA LEU A 30 6.46 2.69 6.79
C LEU A 30 7.02 1.66 7.79
N GLY A 31 8.34 1.47 7.86
CA GLY A 31 8.99 0.56 8.82
C GLY A 31 8.99 -0.91 8.41
N TYR A 32 8.60 -1.24 7.18
CA TYR A 32 8.70 -2.60 6.66
C TYR A 32 10.12 -2.91 6.20
N ARG A 33 10.48 -4.18 6.24
CA ARG A 33 11.76 -4.69 5.74
C ARG A 33 11.51 -5.80 4.72
N LEU A 34 12.34 -5.88 3.69
CA LEU A 34 12.28 -6.97 2.72
C LEU A 34 12.47 -8.29 3.46
N LEU A 35 11.53 -9.21 3.28
CA LEU A 35 11.55 -10.54 3.89
C LEU A 35 12.21 -11.55 2.97
N TYR A 36 11.79 -11.60 1.70
CA TYR A 36 12.42 -12.37 0.64
C TYR A 36 12.04 -11.82 -0.73
N GLU A 37 12.80 -12.24 -1.74
CA GLU A 37 12.51 -11.99 -3.16
C GLU A 37 12.96 -13.21 -3.96
N GLN A 38 12.09 -13.73 -4.83
CA GLN A 38 12.35 -14.89 -5.68
C GLN A 38 11.57 -14.77 -7.00
N ALA A 39 11.81 -15.71 -7.93
CA ALA A 39 11.05 -15.76 -9.16
C ALA A 39 9.54 -15.83 -8.89
N GLY A 40 8.79 -14.84 -9.38
CA GLY A 40 7.34 -14.77 -9.28
C GLY A 40 6.76 -14.20 -7.98
N SER A 41 7.58 -13.90 -6.96
CA SER A 41 7.08 -13.28 -5.73
C SER A 41 8.14 -12.57 -4.89
N PHE A 42 7.74 -11.53 -4.17
CA PHE A 42 8.51 -10.92 -3.09
C PHE A 42 7.61 -10.61 -1.89
N ALA A 43 8.20 -10.41 -0.72
CA ALA A 43 7.45 -10.04 0.47
C ALA A 43 8.19 -9.07 1.39
N TYR A 44 7.43 -8.30 2.15
CA TYR A 44 7.90 -7.40 3.19
C TYR A 44 7.28 -7.76 4.54
N ARG A 45 8.02 -7.50 5.62
CA ARG A 45 7.55 -7.68 7.01
C ARG A 45 7.56 -6.36 7.75
N GLY A 46 6.41 -5.98 8.31
CA GLY A 46 6.21 -4.81 9.16
C GLY A 46 6.79 -5.03 10.57
N ALA A 47 7.00 -3.94 11.31
CA ALA A 47 7.50 -4.00 12.69
C ALA A 47 6.54 -4.71 13.65
N ASP A 48 5.24 -4.68 13.34
CA ASP A 48 4.17 -5.40 14.04
C ASP A 48 4.11 -6.91 13.69
N GLY A 49 4.92 -7.34 12.72
CA GLY A 49 4.98 -8.71 12.24
C GLY A 49 4.03 -9.03 11.08
N LEU A 50 3.20 -8.09 10.63
CA LEU A 50 2.37 -8.23 9.42
C LEU A 50 3.26 -8.46 8.20
N LYS A 51 2.86 -9.39 7.33
CA LYS A 51 3.58 -9.67 6.08
C LYS A 51 2.76 -9.25 4.87
N LEU A 52 3.37 -8.50 3.97
CA LEU A 52 2.78 -8.17 2.67
C LEU A 52 3.51 -8.93 1.59
N TYR A 53 2.79 -9.79 0.90
CA TYR A 53 3.27 -10.60 -0.20
C TYR A 53 2.77 -10.02 -1.52
N PHE A 54 3.62 -10.11 -2.54
CA PHE A 54 3.33 -9.70 -3.89
C PHE A 54 3.63 -10.88 -4.81
N THR A 55 2.67 -11.23 -5.64
CA THR A 55 2.75 -12.39 -6.53
C THR A 55 2.41 -11.97 -7.95
N GLN A 56 3.20 -12.42 -8.91
CA GLN A 56 2.95 -12.18 -10.33
C GLN A 56 1.61 -12.82 -10.72
N ALA A 57 0.75 -12.05 -11.39
CA ALA A 57 -0.48 -12.58 -11.97
C ALA A 57 -0.18 -13.71 -12.96
N PRO A 58 -0.99 -14.79 -12.99
CA PRO A 58 -0.82 -15.83 -13.99
C PRO A 58 -1.08 -15.26 -15.39
N PRO A 59 -0.47 -15.82 -16.46
CA PRO A 59 -0.46 -15.21 -17.79
C PRO A 59 -1.84 -14.82 -18.34
N GLU A 60 -2.86 -15.63 -18.07
CA GLU A 60 -4.25 -15.42 -18.49
C GLU A 60 -4.93 -14.21 -17.83
N ASN A 61 -4.38 -13.72 -16.71
CA ASN A 61 -4.91 -12.58 -15.95
C ASN A 61 -4.02 -11.33 -16.06
N VAL A 62 -2.87 -11.41 -16.73
CA VAL A 62 -2.01 -10.23 -16.94
C VAL A 62 -2.74 -9.20 -17.80
N GLY A 63 -2.75 -7.95 -17.33
CA GLY A 63 -3.49 -6.83 -17.92
C GLY A 63 -4.87 -6.62 -17.30
N ALA A 64 -5.33 -7.50 -16.40
CA ALA A 64 -6.55 -7.26 -15.65
C ALA A 64 -6.42 -5.99 -14.81
N THR A 65 -7.46 -5.14 -14.86
CA THR A 65 -7.51 -3.91 -14.07
C THR A 65 -8.13 -4.19 -12.70
N PHE A 66 -7.48 -3.74 -11.63
CA PHE A 66 -8.06 -3.76 -10.30
C PHE A 66 -9.23 -2.76 -10.21
N ASP A 67 -10.37 -3.22 -9.70
CA ASP A 67 -11.58 -2.41 -9.52
C ASP A 67 -12.04 -2.49 -8.06
N ARG A 68 -11.72 -1.44 -7.30
CA ARG A 68 -12.04 -1.34 -5.86
C ARG A 68 -13.53 -1.39 -5.54
N TYR A 69 -14.41 -1.20 -6.52
CA TYR A 69 -15.85 -1.22 -6.32
C TYR A 69 -16.49 -2.59 -6.59
N ARG A 70 -15.70 -3.60 -6.95
CA ARG A 70 -16.14 -5.00 -7.02
C ARG A 70 -16.07 -5.67 -5.64
N VAL A 71 -16.84 -6.75 -5.48
CA VAL A 71 -16.77 -7.60 -4.28
C VAL A 71 -15.34 -8.10 -4.10
N GLY A 72 -14.72 -7.79 -2.96
CA GLY A 72 -13.32 -8.09 -2.69
C GLY A 72 -12.65 -7.02 -1.81
N LEU A 73 -11.32 -6.92 -1.91
CA LEU A 73 -10.54 -5.89 -1.24
C LEU A 73 -10.80 -4.53 -1.90
N ASN A 74 -11.10 -3.49 -1.11
CA ASN A 74 -11.30 -2.13 -1.64
C ASN A 74 -9.98 -1.34 -1.69
N HIS A 75 -9.20 -1.36 -0.60
CA HIS A 75 -7.92 -0.64 -0.46
C HIS A 75 -7.11 -1.21 0.72
N LEU A 76 -5.86 -0.76 0.83
CA LEU A 76 -5.02 -0.97 2.02
C LEU A 76 -4.64 0.36 2.65
N ALA A 77 -4.78 0.45 3.98
CA ALA A 77 -4.42 1.62 4.76
C ALA A 77 -3.27 1.30 5.73
N PHE A 78 -2.33 2.23 5.87
CA PHE A 78 -1.18 2.12 6.76
C PHE A 78 -1.20 3.24 7.79
N ASN A 79 -0.92 2.90 9.05
CA ASN A 79 -0.82 3.89 10.11
C ASN A 79 0.43 4.75 9.96
N ALA A 80 0.26 6.05 10.17
CA ALA A 80 1.29 7.06 10.31
C ALA A 80 1.38 7.53 11.77
N PRO A 81 2.59 7.84 12.26
CA PRO A 81 2.78 8.28 13.63
C PRO A 81 2.21 9.67 13.91
N ASP A 82 2.11 10.53 12.91
CA ASP A 82 1.64 11.91 13.00
C ASP A 82 1.23 12.47 11.62
N ARG A 83 0.66 13.68 11.60
CA ARG A 83 0.25 14.39 10.37
C ARG A 83 1.45 14.75 9.48
N ALA A 84 2.59 15.10 10.07
CA ALA A 84 3.78 15.50 9.31
C ALA A 84 4.34 14.35 8.47
N PHE A 85 4.26 13.12 8.98
CA PHE A 85 4.61 11.92 8.24
C PHE A 85 3.71 11.72 7.01
N VAL A 86 2.40 11.96 7.13
CA VAL A 86 1.46 11.91 6.00
C VAL A 86 1.82 12.94 4.93
N ASP A 87 2.15 14.17 5.34
CA ASP A 87 2.60 15.23 4.43
C ASP A 87 3.90 14.85 3.71
N ASP A 88 4.85 14.23 4.42
CA ASP A 88 6.11 13.78 3.83
C ASP A 88 5.93 12.61 2.87
N VAL A 89 4.95 11.73 3.11
CA VAL A 89 4.55 10.72 2.13
C VAL A 89 4.00 11.39 0.88
N GLN A 90 3.13 12.40 0.98
CA GLN A 90 2.64 13.12 -0.19
C GLN A 90 3.78 13.71 -1.03
N LYS A 91 4.72 14.44 -0.42
CA LYS A 91 5.86 15.03 -1.14
C LYS A 91 6.66 13.98 -1.91
N LYS A 92 6.85 12.80 -1.32
CA LYS A 92 7.51 11.67 -1.98
C LYS A 92 6.69 11.20 -3.19
N LEU A 93 5.39 10.98 -3.03
CA LEU A 93 4.50 10.55 -4.11
C LEU A 93 4.54 11.51 -5.31
N GLU A 94 4.53 12.82 -5.04
CA GLU A 94 4.67 13.87 -6.07
C GLU A 94 6.00 13.74 -6.82
N SER A 95 7.12 13.58 -6.09
CA SER A 95 8.45 13.39 -6.71
C SER A 95 8.57 12.11 -7.53
N TRP A 96 7.68 11.14 -7.30
CA TRP A 96 7.65 9.85 -7.99
C TRP A 96 6.69 9.84 -9.18
N GLY A 97 5.92 10.92 -9.38
CA GLY A 97 4.86 10.98 -10.38
C GLY A 97 3.71 10.02 -10.10
N VAL A 98 3.49 9.65 -8.83
CA VAL A 98 2.39 8.75 -8.44
C VAL A 98 1.07 9.51 -8.48
N LYS A 99 0.02 8.86 -8.96
CA LYS A 99 -1.32 9.44 -8.99
C LYS A 99 -1.90 9.48 -7.57
N VAL A 100 -1.91 10.67 -6.98
CA VAL A 100 -2.67 10.99 -5.77
C VAL A 100 -4.15 11.12 -6.14
N LEU A 101 -5.01 10.48 -5.35
CA LEU A 101 -6.47 10.55 -5.49
C LEU A 101 -7.04 11.67 -4.63
N ASP A 102 -6.62 11.69 -3.38
CA ASP A 102 -7.03 12.67 -2.39
C ASP A 102 -5.78 13.05 -1.57
N HIS A 103 -5.48 14.35 -1.52
CA HIS A 103 -4.25 14.88 -0.94
C HIS A 103 -4.24 14.80 0.59
N ALA A 104 -3.06 14.78 1.21
CA ALA A 104 -2.84 14.95 2.64
C ALA A 104 -3.69 16.11 3.18
N ALA A 105 -4.70 15.75 3.95
CA ALA A 105 -5.69 16.66 4.50
C ALA A 105 -6.43 15.97 5.65
N GLU A 106 -7.26 16.75 6.34
CA GLU A 106 -8.21 16.21 7.31
C GLU A 106 -9.50 15.76 6.61
N TYR A 107 -9.97 14.56 6.93
CA TYR A 107 -11.17 13.93 6.37
C TYR A 107 -12.20 13.67 7.49
N PRO A 108 -12.81 14.72 8.05
CA PRO A 108 -13.69 14.61 9.22
C PRO A 108 -14.97 13.81 8.97
N GLN A 109 -15.29 13.53 7.70
CA GLN A 109 -16.40 12.65 7.32
C GLN A 109 -16.15 11.17 7.68
N TYR A 110 -14.89 10.76 7.93
CA TYR A 110 -14.56 9.41 8.39
C TYR A 110 -14.62 9.34 9.90
N GLU A 111 -13.83 10.19 10.58
CA GLU A 111 -13.91 10.45 12.01
C GLU A 111 -13.13 11.74 12.37
N PRO A 112 -13.38 12.36 13.54
CA PRO A 112 -12.61 13.53 13.98
C PRO A 112 -11.12 13.23 14.09
N GLY A 113 -10.28 14.10 13.51
CA GLY A 113 -8.82 13.97 13.56
C GLY A 113 -8.20 13.13 12.42
N TYR A 114 -9.00 12.43 11.63
CA TYR A 114 -8.54 11.56 10.54
C TYR A 114 -7.77 12.35 9.48
N TYR A 115 -6.46 12.19 9.44
CA TYR A 115 -5.57 12.90 8.52
C TYR A 115 -4.85 11.89 7.63
N ALA A 116 -5.12 11.94 6.32
CA ALA A 116 -4.70 10.87 5.41
C ALA A 116 -4.29 11.37 4.04
N VAL A 117 -3.54 10.56 3.30
CA VAL A 117 -3.30 10.72 1.86
C VAL A 117 -3.67 9.42 1.14
N PHE A 118 -4.33 9.56 -0.01
CA PHE A 118 -4.82 8.44 -0.82
C PHE A 118 -4.19 8.47 -2.21
N PHE A 119 -3.69 7.35 -2.69
CA PHE A 119 -2.97 7.28 -3.96
C PHE A 119 -3.08 5.89 -4.59
N LEU A 120 -2.65 5.76 -5.84
CA LEU A 120 -2.65 4.49 -6.55
C LEU A 120 -1.27 3.84 -6.58
N ASP A 121 -1.25 2.52 -6.40
CA ASP A 121 -0.10 1.70 -6.80
C ASP A 121 -0.05 1.49 -8.33
N PRO A 122 0.95 0.78 -8.88
CA PRO A 122 1.08 0.53 -10.31
C PRO A 122 -0.08 -0.24 -10.96
N ASP A 123 -0.84 -1.02 -10.19
CA ASP A 123 -1.96 -1.84 -10.65
C ASP A 123 -3.34 -1.16 -10.41
N GLY A 124 -3.36 0.02 -9.79
CA GLY A 124 -4.56 0.78 -9.48
C GLY A 124 -5.19 0.44 -8.13
N MET A 125 -4.51 -0.30 -7.26
CA MET A 125 -4.90 -0.47 -5.86
C MET A 125 -4.86 0.89 -5.17
N LYS A 126 -5.95 1.26 -4.48
CA LYS A 126 -5.92 2.42 -3.59
C LYS A 126 -5.08 2.07 -2.37
N ILE A 127 -4.04 2.87 -2.13
CA ILE A 127 -3.22 2.85 -0.93
C ILE A 127 -3.51 4.12 -0.15
N GLU A 128 -3.54 3.95 1.17
CA GLU A 128 -3.78 5.01 2.13
C GLU A 128 -2.69 5.03 3.19
N VAL A 129 -2.24 6.23 3.56
CA VAL A 129 -1.43 6.45 4.76
C VAL A 129 -2.17 7.43 5.65
N VAL A 130 -2.48 7.03 6.87
CA VAL A 130 -3.42 7.72 7.76
C VAL A 130 -2.87 7.86 9.17
N HIS A 131 -3.10 9.02 9.76
CA HIS A 131 -2.93 9.29 11.18
C HIS A 131 -4.28 9.66 11.79
N VAL A 132 -4.63 9.04 12.91
CA VAL A 132 -5.80 9.37 13.75
C VAL A 132 -5.38 9.36 15.21
#